data_AF-A0A7S3A3W9-F1
#
_entry.id   AF-A0A7S3A3W9-F1
#
_cell.length_a   1.000
_cell.length_b   1.000
_cell.length_c   1.000
_cell.angle_alpha   90.00
_cell.angle_beta   90.00
_cell.angle_gamma   90.00
#
_symmetry.space_group_name_H-M   'P 1'
#
loop_
_entity.id
_entity.type
_entity.pdbx_description
1 polymer ?
#
loop_
_entity_poly.entity_id
_entity_poly.type
_entity_poly.pdbx_seq_one_letter_code
_entity_poly.pdbx_strand_id
1 'polypeptide(L)'
;MNSIVRKSAQLGHRAWSSGRRALATGLTRQSLPDLPYDYGALEPVISGDIMEIHHSKHHATYVANYNKAAEGLLDALEKGDVEKVTSAQSAIKFNGGGHLNHSIFWQNLAPIGRGGGEVPTDGALIEKINAEFVTVDNMIARFNTMTAGVQGSGWG
;
A
#
# COMPACT_ATOMS: atom_id res chain seq x y z
N MET A 1 -5.21 -69.99 -26.29
CA MET A 1 -4.64 -69.19 -27.40
C MET A 1 -5.69 -68.14 -27.75
N ASN A 2 -5.55 -66.82 -27.67
CA ASN A 2 -4.50 -65.84 -27.40
C ASN A 2 -5.27 -64.62 -26.83
N SER A 3 -4.87 -64.05 -25.69
CA SER A 3 -4.03 -62.84 -25.62
C SER A 3 -4.58 -61.66 -26.44
N ILE A 4 -5.10 -60.63 -25.76
CA ILE A 4 -4.89 -59.21 -26.08
C ILE A 4 -5.10 -58.35 -24.82
N VAL A 5 -3.96 -57.93 -24.26
CA VAL A 5 -3.63 -56.59 -23.71
C VAL A 5 -4.42 -56.06 -22.49
N ARG A 6 -3.84 -56.25 -21.29
CA ARG A 6 -3.85 -55.26 -20.20
C ARG A 6 -2.46 -55.13 -19.57
N LYS A 7 -1.64 -54.25 -20.17
CA LYS A 7 -0.53 -53.51 -19.55
C LYS A 7 -0.90 -52.06 -19.82
N SER A 8 -0.88 -51.08 -18.93
CA SER A 8 0.01 -50.82 -17.80
C SER A 8 -0.55 -49.58 -17.13
N ALA A 9 -0.84 -49.63 -15.83
CA ALA A 9 -1.25 -48.47 -15.05
C ALA A 9 -0.53 -48.49 -13.70
N GLN A 10 0.79 -48.39 -13.76
CA GLN A 10 1.64 -48.02 -12.63
C GLN A 10 2.77 -47.20 -13.23
N LEU A 11 2.85 -45.93 -12.85
CA LEU A 11 4.06 -45.12 -12.71
C LEU A 11 3.60 -43.67 -12.53
N GLY A 12 3.85 -43.10 -11.35
CA GLY A 12 3.78 -41.65 -11.15
C GLY A 12 3.01 -41.13 -9.96
N HIS A 13 2.93 -41.84 -8.83
CA HIS A 13 2.74 -41.15 -7.54
C HIS A 13 4.06 -40.43 -7.19
N ARG A 14 4.34 -39.32 -7.87
CA ARG A 14 5.29 -38.33 -7.38
C ARG A 14 4.58 -37.56 -6.29
N ALA A 15 4.89 -37.95 -5.06
CA ALA A 15 4.62 -37.23 -3.86
C ALA A 15 4.99 -35.75 -4.04
N TRP A 16 3.99 -34.89 -4.15
CA TRP A 16 4.17 -33.46 -3.90
C TRP A 16 4.00 -33.21 -2.40
N SER A 17 4.83 -33.89 -1.62
CA SER A 17 4.89 -33.74 -0.16
C SER A 17 6.28 -33.24 0.22
N SER A 18 6.56 -31.98 -0.08
CA SER A 18 7.69 -31.24 0.48
C SER A 18 7.61 -29.80 0.00
N GLY A 19 6.93 -28.97 0.79
CA GLY A 19 6.77 -27.56 0.49
C GLY A 19 5.88 -26.78 1.47
N ARG A 20 5.46 -27.37 2.60
CA ARG A 20 4.97 -26.57 3.74
C ARG A 20 6.18 -25.95 4.44
N ARG A 21 6.79 -24.95 3.79
CA ARG A 21 7.65 -24.02 4.49
C ARG A 21 6.69 -23.20 5.35
N ALA A 22 6.80 -23.35 6.67
CA ALA A 22 6.02 -22.59 7.62
C ALA A 22 6.14 -21.10 7.28
N LEU A 23 5.04 -20.47 6.88
CA LEU A 23 4.87 -19.01 6.91
C LEU A 23 4.73 -18.62 8.39
N ALA A 24 5.78 -18.84 9.18
CA ALA A 24 5.84 -18.47 10.59
C ALA A 24 6.62 -17.14 10.75
N THR A 25 6.42 -16.20 9.84
CA THR A 25 6.59 -14.78 10.16
C THR A 25 5.19 -14.27 10.47
N GLY A 26 4.88 -14.17 11.77
CA GLY A 26 3.59 -13.69 12.23
C GLY A 26 3.26 -12.32 11.65
N LEU A 27 1.98 -12.07 11.40
CA LEU A 27 1.49 -10.76 11.02
C LEU A 27 2.02 -9.71 12.00
N THR A 28 2.72 -8.71 11.50
CA THR A 28 2.94 -7.51 12.32
C THR A 28 1.67 -6.68 12.22
N ARG A 29 0.96 -6.57 13.34
CA ARG A 29 -0.20 -5.68 13.45
C ARG A 29 0.25 -4.25 13.20
N GLN A 30 -0.41 -3.56 12.28
CA GLN A 30 -0.11 -2.17 11.96
C GLN A 30 -0.79 -1.23 12.97
N SER A 31 -0.17 -0.08 13.21
CA SER A 31 -0.71 0.99 14.04
C SER A 31 -0.86 2.26 13.20
N LEU A 32 -1.76 3.15 13.64
CA LEU A 32 -1.84 4.50 13.11
C LEU A 32 -0.55 5.23 13.53
N PRO A 33 0.29 5.73 12.61
CA PRO A 33 1.49 6.48 12.96
C PRO A 33 1.10 7.85 13.51
N ASP A 34 1.82 8.35 14.51
CA ASP A 34 1.65 9.75 14.92
C ASP A 34 2.09 10.70 13.80
N LEU A 35 1.43 11.85 13.71
CA LEU A 35 1.85 12.90 12.78
C LEU A 35 3.15 13.54 13.28
N PRO A 36 4.08 13.94 12.38
CA PRO A 36 5.33 14.61 12.77
C PRO A 36 5.12 16.10 13.13
N TYR A 37 3.87 16.56 13.15
CA TYR A 37 3.42 17.92 13.45
C TYR A 37 1.97 17.90 13.97
N ASP A 38 1.55 18.98 14.65
CA ASP A 38 0.18 19.13 15.14
C ASP A 38 -0.84 19.26 14.00
N TYR A 39 -2.12 18.93 14.23
CA TYR A 39 -3.15 18.96 13.19
C TYR A 39 -3.27 20.31 12.47
N GLY A 40 -3.18 21.44 13.20
CA GLY A 40 -3.25 22.79 12.62
C GLY A 40 -1.94 23.32 12.04
N ALA A 41 -0.84 22.55 12.08
CA ALA A 41 0.48 23.06 11.73
C ALA A 41 0.68 23.34 10.22
N LEU A 42 -0.23 22.85 9.37
CA LEU A 42 -0.22 23.07 7.92
C LEU A 42 -1.13 24.22 7.47
N GLU A 43 -1.76 24.93 8.41
CA GLU A 43 -2.56 26.10 8.08
C GLU A 43 -1.67 27.24 7.53
N PRO A 44 -2.19 28.04 6.57
CA PRO A 44 -3.56 28.02 6.03
C PRO A 44 -3.77 27.07 4.84
N VAL A 45 -2.78 26.26 4.47
CA VAL A 45 -2.82 25.45 3.24
C VAL A 45 -3.75 24.24 3.39
N ILE A 46 -3.72 23.59 4.57
CA ILE A 46 -4.65 22.52 4.94
C ILE A 46 -5.16 22.81 6.36
N SER A 47 -6.47 22.83 6.56
CA SER A 47 -7.06 23.13 7.86
C SER A 47 -6.84 22.02 8.89
N GLY A 48 -6.76 22.39 10.17
CA GLY A 48 -6.65 21.44 11.28
C GLY A 48 -7.78 20.42 11.32
N ASP A 49 -9.01 20.84 11.04
CA ASP A 49 -10.19 19.96 11.00
C ASP A 49 -10.05 18.84 9.95
N ILE A 50 -9.55 19.20 8.75
CA ILE A 50 -9.29 18.20 7.70
C ILE A 50 -8.21 17.23 8.18
N MET A 51 -7.12 17.74 8.74
CA MET A 51 -6.02 16.91 9.22
C MET A 51 -6.46 15.94 10.31
N GLU A 52 -7.26 16.40 11.28
CA GLU A 52 -7.77 15.56 12.36
C GLU A 52 -8.70 14.46 11.83
N ILE A 53 -9.65 14.79 10.96
CA ILE A 53 -10.59 13.80 10.41
C ILE A 53 -9.86 12.82 9.48
N HIS A 54 -8.98 13.32 8.61
CA HIS A 54 -8.25 12.52 7.63
C HIS A 54 -7.30 11.53 8.33
N HIS A 55 -6.66 11.94 9.41
CA HIS A 55 -5.80 11.08 10.21
C HIS A 55 -6.58 10.15 11.14
N SER A 56 -7.35 10.71 12.08
CA SER A 56 -7.97 9.97 13.17
C SER A 56 -9.17 9.12 12.75
N LYS A 57 -9.78 9.40 11.59
CA LYS A 57 -10.92 8.63 11.05
C LYS A 57 -10.53 7.85 9.81
N HIS A 58 -10.12 8.52 8.72
CA HIS A 58 -9.88 7.83 7.45
C HIS A 58 -8.67 6.90 7.53
N HIS A 59 -7.50 7.40 7.93
CA HIS A 59 -6.31 6.56 8.07
C HIS A 59 -6.48 5.49 9.14
N ALA A 60 -7.06 5.84 10.29
CA ALA A 60 -7.37 4.87 11.36
C ALA A 60 -8.26 3.71 10.88
N THR A 61 -9.24 4.00 10.01
CA THR A 61 -10.12 2.98 9.42
C THR A 61 -9.35 2.04 8.51
N TYR A 62 -8.45 2.57 7.66
CA TYR A 62 -7.60 1.73 6.82
C TYR A 62 -6.72 0.80 7.65
N VAL A 63 -6.08 1.30 8.72
CA VAL A 63 -5.25 0.47 9.62
C VAL A 63 -6.08 -0.64 10.26
N ALA A 64 -7.24 -0.29 10.85
CA ALA A 64 -8.10 -1.27 11.52
C ALA A 64 -8.58 -2.37 10.56
N ASN A 65 -9.05 -1.98 9.37
CA ASN A 65 -9.55 -2.92 8.38
C ASN A 65 -8.44 -3.74 7.71
N TYR A 66 -7.25 -3.18 7.53
CA TYR A 66 -6.09 -3.91 7.03
C TYR A 66 -5.71 -5.03 8.01
N ASN A 67 -5.60 -4.72 9.30
CA ASN A 67 -5.29 -5.73 10.33
C ASN A 67 -6.30 -6.88 10.31
N LYS A 68 -7.61 -6.56 10.30
CA LYS A 68 -8.67 -7.57 10.21
C LYS A 68 -8.58 -8.42 8.95
N ALA A 69 -8.33 -7.80 7.80
CA ALA A 69 -8.19 -8.51 6.53
C ALA A 69 -6.96 -9.43 6.51
N ALA A 70 -5.85 -8.96 7.09
CA ALA A 70 -4.60 -9.71 7.12
C ALA A 70 -4.65 -10.90 8.09
N GLU A 71 -5.29 -10.76 9.24
CA GLU A 71 -5.60 -11.88 10.15
C GLU A 71 -6.43 -12.95 9.42
N GLY A 72 -7.50 -12.53 8.73
CA GLY A 72 -8.34 -13.45 7.96
C GLY A 72 -7.61 -14.13 6.79
N LEU A 73 -6.71 -13.40 6.12
CA LEU A 73 -5.88 -13.96 5.05
C LEU A 73 -4.92 -15.04 5.58
N LEU A 74 -4.28 -14.81 6.73
CA LEU A 74 -3.36 -15.79 7.31
C LEU A 74 -4.08 -17.07 7.74
N ASP A 75 -5.24 -16.94 8.40
CA ASP A 75 -6.08 -18.09 8.73
C ASP A 75 -6.46 -18.91 7.48
N ALA A 76 -6.81 -18.23 6.39
CA ALA A 76 -7.13 -18.88 5.12
C ALA A 76 -5.91 -19.59 4.50
N LEU A 77 -4.73 -18.97 4.55
CA LEU A 77 -3.48 -19.57 4.07
C LEU A 77 -3.10 -20.82 4.88
N GLU A 78 -3.21 -20.77 6.20
CA GLU A 78 -2.92 -21.91 7.10
C GLU A 78 -3.83 -23.10 6.81
N LYS A 79 -5.11 -22.82 6.53
CA LYS A 79 -6.13 -23.84 6.19
C LYS A 79 -6.08 -24.28 4.72
N GLY A 80 -5.34 -23.59 3.85
CA GLY A 80 -5.33 -23.86 2.41
C GLY A 80 -6.65 -23.50 1.71
N ASP A 81 -7.41 -22.55 2.26
CA ASP A 81 -8.69 -22.08 1.73
C ASP A 81 -8.47 -21.04 0.63
N VAL A 82 -8.26 -21.52 -0.60
CA VAL A 82 -7.91 -20.69 -1.76
C VAL A 82 -9.03 -19.69 -2.11
N GLU A 83 -10.29 -20.03 -1.88
CA GLU A 83 -11.43 -19.13 -2.12
C GLU A 83 -11.35 -17.92 -1.19
N LYS A 84 -11.12 -18.16 0.11
CA LYS A 84 -10.95 -17.05 1.07
C LYS A 84 -9.71 -16.22 0.80
N VAL A 85 -8.58 -16.86 0.48
CA VAL A 85 -7.35 -16.16 0.08
C VAL A 85 -7.61 -15.20 -1.07
N THR A 86 -8.36 -15.64 -2.08
CA THR A 86 -8.71 -14.83 -3.25
C THR A 86 -9.67 -13.70 -2.88
N SER A 87 -10.71 -13.99 -2.09
CA SER A 87 -11.70 -12.99 -1.67
C SER A 87 -11.10 -11.87 -0.80
N ALA A 88 -10.07 -12.19 -0.01
CA ALA A 88 -9.41 -11.23 0.88
C ALA A 88 -8.56 -10.19 0.13
N GLN A 89 -8.14 -10.47 -1.11
CA GLN A 89 -7.20 -9.62 -1.86
C GLN A 89 -7.69 -8.18 -2.02
N SER A 90 -8.98 -7.98 -2.29
CA SER A 90 -9.56 -6.64 -2.45
C SER A 90 -9.43 -5.83 -1.16
N ALA A 91 -9.75 -6.42 -0.01
CA ALA A 91 -9.66 -5.77 1.29
C ALA A 91 -8.19 -5.48 1.68
N ILE A 92 -7.27 -6.41 1.41
CA ILE A 92 -5.84 -6.20 1.63
C ILE A 92 -5.31 -5.06 0.77
N LYS A 93 -5.60 -5.07 -0.53
CA LYS A 93 -5.17 -4.03 -1.46
C LYS A 93 -5.73 -2.67 -1.07
N PHE A 94 -7.03 -2.59 -0.80
CA PHE A 94 -7.68 -1.31 -0.51
C PHE A 94 -7.22 -0.71 0.81
N ASN A 95 -7.23 -1.49 1.89
CA ASN A 95 -6.90 -0.97 3.21
C ASN A 95 -5.38 -0.88 3.43
N GLY A 96 -4.60 -1.83 2.90
CA GLY A 96 -3.14 -1.78 2.94
C GLY A 96 -2.60 -0.65 2.06
N GLY A 97 -3.16 -0.48 0.85
CA GLY A 97 -2.84 0.66 -0.01
C GLY A 97 -3.25 1.99 0.62
N GLY A 98 -4.42 2.05 1.25
CA GLY A 98 -4.86 3.21 2.04
C GLY A 98 -3.86 3.55 3.14
N HIS A 99 -3.46 2.58 3.96
CA HIS A 99 -2.47 2.79 5.02
C HIS A 99 -1.11 3.27 4.47
N LEU A 100 -0.60 2.64 3.41
CA LEU A 100 0.67 3.01 2.80
C LEU A 100 0.63 4.43 2.25
N ASN A 101 -0.39 4.76 1.45
CA ASN A 101 -0.50 6.07 0.81
C ASN A 101 -0.59 7.20 1.84
N HIS A 102 -1.39 7.03 2.90
CA HIS A 102 -1.50 8.05 3.95
C HIS A 102 -0.21 8.16 4.76
N SER A 103 0.45 7.04 5.06
CA SER A 103 1.73 7.08 5.77
C SER A 103 2.80 7.86 5.00
N ILE A 104 2.84 7.71 3.66
CA ILE A 104 3.70 8.53 2.80
C ILE A 104 3.25 9.99 2.79
N PHE A 105 1.94 10.25 2.66
CA PHE A 105 1.37 11.59 2.63
C PHE A 105 1.71 12.41 3.88
N TRP A 106 1.67 11.82 5.08
CA TRP A 106 2.03 12.56 6.29
C TRP A 106 3.52 12.94 6.34
N GLN A 107 4.39 12.11 5.78
CA GLN A 107 5.84 12.28 5.80
C GLN A 107 6.37 13.20 4.70
N ASN A 108 5.59 13.43 3.63
CA ASN A 108 5.96 14.33 2.54
C ASN A 108 5.40 15.75 2.68
N LEU A 109 4.72 16.04 3.79
CA LEU A 109 4.24 17.36 4.17
C LEU A 109 5.05 17.91 5.34
N ALA A 110 5.17 19.23 5.41
CA ALA A 110 5.78 19.92 6.54
C ALA A 110 5.17 21.33 6.69
N PRO A 111 5.15 21.90 7.91
CA PRO A 111 4.83 23.30 8.12
C PRO A 111 5.78 24.22 7.35
N ILE A 112 5.30 25.38 6.86
CA ILE A 112 6.13 26.34 6.10
C ILE A 112 7.40 26.72 6.88
N GLY A 113 7.28 27.02 8.17
CA GLY A 113 8.43 27.35 9.03
C GLY A 113 9.37 26.17 9.37
N ARG A 114 9.13 24.98 8.80
CA ARG A 114 9.94 23.77 8.97
C ARG A 114 10.33 23.16 7.61
N GLY A 115 10.45 23.97 6.56
CA GLY A 115 10.85 23.54 5.23
C GLY A 115 9.69 23.17 4.30
N GLY A 116 8.45 23.34 4.73
CA GLY A 116 7.26 23.11 3.90
C GLY A 116 7.22 24.05 2.70
N GLY A 117 7.26 23.49 1.50
CA GLY A 117 7.27 24.26 0.25
C GLY A 117 8.64 24.83 -0.15
N GLU A 118 9.68 24.60 0.65
CA GLU A 118 11.05 24.94 0.26
C GLU A 118 11.58 23.93 -0.76
N VAL A 119 12.00 24.42 -1.91
CA VAL A 119 12.60 23.60 -2.96
C VAL A 119 14.07 23.37 -2.63
N PRO A 120 14.55 22.11 -2.56
CA PRO A 120 15.97 21.83 -2.35
C PRO A 120 16.82 22.45 -3.47
N THR A 121 17.93 23.10 -3.10
CA THR A 121 18.83 23.74 -4.08
C THR A 121 19.85 22.77 -4.68
N ASP A 122 20.07 21.62 -4.04
CA ASP A 122 21.01 20.58 -4.47
C ASP A 122 20.49 19.18 -4.14
N GLY A 123 21.21 18.17 -4.64
CA GLY A 123 20.93 16.75 -4.40
C GLY A 123 20.33 16.01 -5.59
N ALA A 124 20.43 14.69 -5.54
CA ALA A 124 20.06 13.81 -6.65
C ALA A 124 18.60 13.98 -7.13
N LEU A 125 17.67 14.34 -6.23
CA LEU A 125 16.26 14.53 -6.59
C LEU A 125 16.07 15.78 -7.46
N ILE A 126 16.58 16.94 -7.04
CA ILE A 126 16.40 18.18 -7.81
C ILE A 126 17.15 18.12 -9.14
N GLU A 127 18.31 17.47 -9.18
CA GLU A 127 19.04 17.21 -10.43
C GLU A 127 18.19 16.40 -11.42
N LYS A 128 17.50 15.36 -10.95
CA LYS A 128 16.62 14.54 -11.81
C LYS A 128 15.36 15.30 -12.22
N ILE A 129 14.78 16.10 -11.33
CA ILE A 129 13.61 16.94 -11.67
C ILE A 129 14.00 17.95 -12.76
N ASN A 130 15.13 18.64 -12.62
CA ASN A 130 15.58 19.61 -13.61
C ASN A 130 15.98 18.94 -14.93
N ALA A 131 16.54 17.72 -14.90
CA ALA A 131 16.84 16.98 -16.12
C ALA A 131 15.59 16.56 -16.90
N GLU A 132 14.52 16.15 -16.22
CA GLU A 132 13.29 15.64 -16.85
C GLU A 132 12.28 16.75 -17.19
N PHE A 133 12.08 17.69 -16.25
CA PHE A 133 11.04 18.71 -16.33
C PHE A 133 11.57 20.10 -16.63
N VAL A 134 12.89 20.27 -16.74
CA VAL A 134 13.60 21.56 -16.89
C VAL A 134 13.58 22.41 -15.62
N THR A 135 12.42 22.56 -14.98
CA THR A 135 12.25 23.28 -13.71
C THR A 135 11.27 22.55 -12.80
N VAL A 136 11.36 22.84 -11.49
CA VAL A 136 10.38 22.37 -10.50
C VAL A 136 8.98 22.91 -10.80
N ASP A 137 8.86 24.16 -11.25
CA ASP A 137 7.57 24.74 -11.61
C ASP A 137 6.88 23.98 -12.76
N ASN A 138 7.65 23.54 -13.75
CA ASN A 138 7.12 22.71 -14.84
C ASN A 138 6.65 21.34 -14.33
N MET A 139 7.41 20.74 -13.39
CA MET A 139 7.01 19.50 -12.75
C MET A 139 5.70 19.68 -11.98
N ILE A 140 5.58 20.75 -11.16
CA ILE A 140 4.37 21.08 -10.41
C ILE A 140 3.19 21.33 -11.35
N ALA A 141 3.37 22.07 -12.45
CA ALA A 141 2.31 22.34 -13.42
C ALA A 141 1.78 21.04 -14.07
N ARG A 142 2.69 20.12 -14.42
CA ARG A 142 2.32 18.80 -14.96
C ARG A 142 1.63 17.95 -13.89
N PHE A 143 2.16 17.91 -12.68
CA PHE A 143 1.60 17.18 -11.55
C PHE A 143 0.17 17.64 -11.23
N ASN A 144 -0.05 18.96 -11.16
CA ASN A 144 -1.36 19.56 -10.94
C ASN A 144 -2.35 19.20 -12.05
N THR A 145 -1.92 19.24 -13.31
CA THR A 145 -2.76 18.87 -14.46
C THR A 145 -3.19 17.41 -14.38
N MET A 146 -2.27 16.50 -14.07
CA MET A 146 -2.56 15.07 -13.95
C MET A 146 -3.47 14.77 -12.76
N THR A 147 -3.19 15.40 -11.60
CA THR A 147 -3.98 15.22 -10.38
C THR A 147 -5.40 15.73 -10.56
N ALA A 148 -5.59 16.89 -11.19
CA ALA A 148 -6.91 17.43 -11.50
C ALA A 148 -7.69 16.56 -12.52
N GLY A 149 -6.99 15.77 -13.33
CA GLY A 149 -7.58 14.85 -14.30
C GLY A 149 -8.07 13.52 -13.71
N VAL A 150 -7.80 13.24 -12.43
CA VAL A 150 -8.28 12.01 -11.77
C VAL A 150 -9.80 12.01 -11.68
N GLN A 151 -10.43 10.97 -12.22
CA GLN A 151 -11.88 10.79 -12.15
C GLN A 151 -12.25 9.95 -10.92
N GLY A 152 -12.94 10.57 -9.97
CA GLY A 152 -13.30 9.95 -8.69
C GLY A 152 -12.17 10.03 -7.66
N SER A 153 -12.13 9.07 -6.72
CA SER A 153 -11.10 9.04 -5.68
C SER A 153 -9.77 8.49 -6.21
N GLY A 154 -8.66 9.19 -5.97
CA GLY A 154 -7.33 8.75 -6.38
C GLY A 154 -6.20 9.59 -5.79
N TRP A 155 -4.98 9.36 -6.29
CA TRP A 155 -3.74 10.00 -5.88
C TRP A 155 -2.99 10.49 -7.12
N GLY A 156 -2.23 11.59 -6.98
CA GLY A 156 -1.34 12.16 -7.98
C GLY A 156 0.11 11.79 -7.72
#